data_AF-A0A0Q4RBQ2-F1
#
_entry.id   AF-A0A0Q4RBQ2-F1
#
_cell.length_a   1.000
_cell.length_b   1.000
_cell.length_c   1.000
_cell.angle_alpha   90.00
_cell.angle_beta   90.00
_cell.angle_gamma   90.00
#
_symmetry.space_group_name_H-M   'P 1'
#
loop_
_entity.id
_entity.type
_entity.pdbx_description
1 polymer ?
#
loop_
_entity_poly.entity_id
_entity_poly.type
_entity_poly.pdbx_seq_one_letter_code
_entity_poly.pdbx_strand_id
1 'polypeptide(L)'
;MEDLSRLEWIILQMLVTSNSRTTDMLEIITMGRLHPIVASQSHVSGGKILRESFLITEREQRYVSQNIVLIDPAYVPPVLLERIISEREGIGHVLRASHTRDIRTMIQNGWRLTAEAVDLFDKPYRLQFQEHRRVPFKEYKMTFPPFQDSGVHLIEYFNPDIIRMNTKSTQPFMDEEGDHDRMNRQQMFDEVINMITRQMNIQMNPDEVDETMPLGDEGLALDSIQIIELAARIEAQLGLTIADSELIEISGYTVGQLIGTLHERANAV
;
A
#
# COMPACT_ATOMS: atom_id res chain seq x y z
N MET A 1 -15.76 -13.82 6.76
CA MET A 1 -14.46 -13.15 6.56
C MET A 1 -13.84 -13.92 5.42
N GLU A 2 -14.11 -13.51 4.18
CA GLU A 2 -13.48 -14.16 3.02
C GLU A 2 -11.99 -13.79 3.01
N ASP A 3 -11.15 -14.78 2.73
CA ASP A 3 -9.72 -14.86 3.04
C ASP A 3 -8.89 -13.68 2.53
N LEU A 4 -8.74 -12.65 3.37
CA LEU A 4 -7.53 -11.84 3.40
C LEU A 4 -6.62 -12.42 4.47
N SER A 5 -5.34 -12.61 4.15
CA SER A 5 -4.36 -12.88 5.20
C SER A 5 -4.34 -11.70 6.17
N ARG A 6 -3.93 -11.96 7.42
CA ARG A 6 -3.82 -10.91 8.45
C ARG A 6 -2.95 -9.74 7.96
N LEU A 7 -1.85 -10.05 7.28
CA LEU A 7 -0.99 -9.07 6.64
C LEU A 7 -1.74 -8.23 5.61
N GLU A 8 -2.45 -8.89 4.69
CA GLU A 8 -3.18 -8.19 3.65
C GLU A 8 -4.16 -7.18 4.27
N TRP A 9 -4.81 -7.58 5.35
CA TRP A 9 -5.67 -6.69 6.12
C TRP A 9 -4.91 -5.52 6.74
N ILE A 10 -3.76 -5.74 7.40
CA ILE A 10 -2.96 -4.67 8.02
C ILE A 10 -2.51 -3.65 6.97
N ILE A 11 -1.96 -4.09 5.84
CA ILE A 11 -1.50 -3.22 4.75
C ILE A 11 -2.67 -2.37 4.22
N LEU A 12 -3.82 -3.00 3.96
CA LEU A 12 -5.01 -2.28 3.49
C LEU A 12 -5.58 -1.34 4.56
N GLN A 13 -5.46 -1.68 5.85
CA GLN A 13 -5.86 -0.80 6.94
C GLN A 13 -4.98 0.45 7.02
N MET A 14 -3.66 0.29 6.90
CA MET A 14 -2.75 1.43 6.83
C MET A 14 -3.08 2.33 5.63
N LEU A 15 -3.50 1.73 4.50
CA LEU A 15 -3.85 2.47 3.29
C LEU A 15 -5.06 3.38 3.50
N VAL A 16 -6.12 2.84 4.11
CA VAL A 16 -7.39 3.56 4.31
C VAL A 16 -7.34 4.55 5.46
N THR A 17 -6.46 4.34 6.45
CA THR A 17 -6.29 5.25 7.60
C THR A 17 -5.25 6.35 7.36
N SER A 18 -4.39 6.20 6.34
CA SER A 18 -3.36 7.18 6.03
C SER A 18 -3.92 8.52 5.53
N ASN A 19 -3.37 9.62 6.10
CA ASN A 19 -3.55 10.99 5.60
C ASN A 19 -2.44 11.40 4.60
N SER A 20 -1.47 10.53 4.36
CA SER A 20 -0.35 10.75 3.45
C SER A 20 -0.73 10.52 1.98
N ARG A 21 0.23 10.75 1.07
CA ARG A 21 0.05 10.53 -0.36
C ARG A 21 -0.12 9.04 -0.65
N THR A 22 -1.29 8.70 -1.14
CA THR A 22 -1.74 7.31 -1.30
C THR A 22 -1.04 6.60 -2.44
N THR A 23 -0.68 7.34 -3.49
CA THR A 23 0.09 6.81 -4.62
C THR A 23 1.45 6.25 -4.20
N ASP A 24 2.18 6.92 -3.31
CA ASP A 24 3.48 6.41 -2.83
C ASP A 24 3.34 5.04 -2.17
N MET A 25 2.35 4.89 -1.30
CA MET A 25 2.07 3.63 -0.63
C MET A 25 1.61 2.54 -1.62
N LEU A 26 0.80 2.90 -2.61
CA LEU A 26 0.35 1.97 -3.64
C LEU A 26 1.51 1.53 -4.56
N GLU A 27 2.45 2.42 -4.89
CA GLU A 27 3.65 2.09 -5.66
C GLU A 27 4.55 1.11 -4.90
N ILE A 28 4.66 1.25 -3.58
CA ILE A 28 5.36 0.31 -2.70
C ILE A 28 4.64 -1.05 -2.70
N ILE A 29 3.32 -1.08 -2.43
CA ILE A 29 2.53 -2.33 -2.37
C ILE A 29 2.59 -3.08 -3.70
N THR A 30 2.47 -2.34 -4.81
CA THR A 30 2.50 -2.92 -6.15
C THR A 30 3.91 -3.11 -6.70
N MET A 31 4.96 -2.76 -5.96
CA MET A 31 6.37 -2.83 -6.38
C MET A 31 6.60 -2.33 -7.81
N GLY A 32 5.88 -1.27 -8.18
CA GLY A 32 5.72 -0.89 -9.57
C GLY A 32 5.27 0.55 -9.73
N ARG A 33 5.50 1.08 -10.93
CA ARG A 33 5.00 2.40 -11.31
C ARG A 33 3.51 2.31 -11.61
N LEU A 34 2.83 3.35 -11.17
CA LEU A 34 1.40 3.49 -11.38
C LEU A 34 1.11 4.60 -12.37
N HIS A 35 0.21 4.32 -13.30
CA HIS A 35 -0.21 5.25 -14.33
C HIS A 35 -1.66 5.71 -14.08
N PRO A 36 -1.90 7.02 -13.88
CA PRO A 36 -3.26 7.53 -13.72
C PRO A 36 -3.94 7.68 -15.09
N ILE A 37 -5.17 7.15 -15.22
CA ILE A 37 -6.01 7.32 -16.41
C ILE A 37 -7.24 8.12 -16.03
N VAL A 38 -7.56 9.18 -16.78
CA VAL A 38 -8.82 9.92 -16.63
C VAL A 38 -9.88 9.26 -17.48
N ALA A 39 -10.84 8.61 -16.82
CA ALA A 39 -11.92 7.89 -17.47
C ALA A 39 -13.00 8.84 -17.99
N SER A 40 -13.41 9.78 -17.14
CA SER A 40 -14.44 10.76 -17.46
C SER A 40 -14.21 12.06 -16.71
N GLN A 41 -14.64 13.17 -17.31
CA GLN A 41 -14.60 14.50 -16.71
C GLN A 41 -15.78 15.31 -17.24
N SER A 42 -16.60 15.87 -16.36
CA SER A 42 -17.82 16.61 -16.71
C SER A 42 -18.06 17.78 -15.76
N HIS A 43 -18.76 18.80 -16.24
CA HIS A 43 -19.18 19.92 -15.39
C HIS A 43 -20.50 19.57 -14.70
N VAL A 44 -20.60 19.91 -13.43
CA VAL A 44 -21.82 19.74 -12.62
C VAL A 44 -22.28 21.09 -12.07
N SER A 45 -23.41 21.10 -11.38
CA SER A 45 -24.01 22.32 -10.83
C SER A 45 -23.02 23.13 -9.99
N GLY A 46 -23.06 24.46 -10.13
CA GLY A 46 -22.20 25.37 -9.37
C GLY A 46 -20.79 25.54 -9.93
N GLY A 47 -20.55 25.19 -11.21
CA GLY A 47 -19.24 25.36 -11.85
C GLY A 47 -18.18 24.35 -11.41
N LYS A 48 -18.59 23.32 -10.66
CA LYS A 48 -17.71 22.24 -10.21
C LYS A 48 -17.48 21.23 -11.31
N ILE A 49 -16.41 20.45 -11.18
CA ILE A 49 -16.01 19.44 -12.13
C ILE A 49 -16.03 18.09 -11.44
N LEU A 50 -16.84 17.16 -11.95
CA LEU A 50 -16.82 15.76 -11.55
C LEU A 50 -15.86 15.00 -12.46
N ARG A 51 -14.91 14.29 -11.88
CA ARG A 51 -13.89 13.52 -12.58
C ARG A 51 -13.84 12.10 -12.02
N GLU A 52 -13.79 11.14 -12.92
CA GLU A 52 -13.44 9.75 -12.60
C GLU A 52 -12.04 9.45 -13.13
N SER A 53 -11.23 8.78 -12.33
CA SER A 53 -9.94 8.29 -12.75
C SER A 53 -9.64 6.91 -12.18
N PHE A 54 -8.73 6.21 -12.86
CA PHE A 54 -8.17 4.96 -12.41
C PHE A 54 -6.69 5.14 -12.13
N LEU A 55 -6.19 4.39 -11.18
CA LEU A 55 -4.77 4.13 -11.06
C LEU A 55 -4.52 2.69 -11.52
N ILE A 56 -3.65 2.51 -12.51
CA ILE A 56 -3.35 1.20 -13.07
C ILE A 56 -1.87 0.88 -12.99
N THR A 57 -1.53 -0.39 -12.84
CA THR A 57 -0.13 -0.86 -12.93
C THR A 57 0.38 -0.68 -14.35
N GLU A 58 1.58 -0.12 -14.54
CA GLU A 58 2.15 0.09 -15.89
C GLU A 58 2.38 -1.23 -16.64
N ARG A 59 2.90 -2.25 -15.96
CA ARG A 59 3.27 -3.54 -16.57
C ARG A 59 2.07 -4.43 -16.91
N GLU A 60 1.16 -4.62 -15.95
CA GLU A 60 0.08 -5.61 -16.07
C GLU A 60 -1.26 -5.00 -16.48
N GLN A 61 -1.33 -3.66 -16.57
CA GLN A 61 -2.56 -2.91 -16.89
C GLN A 61 -3.74 -3.28 -15.97
N ARG A 62 -3.46 -3.58 -14.69
CA ARG A 62 -4.46 -3.92 -13.68
C ARG A 62 -4.91 -2.70 -12.90
N TYR A 63 -6.20 -2.64 -12.56
CA TYR A 63 -6.76 -1.61 -11.69
C TYR A 63 -6.25 -1.74 -10.25
N VAL A 64 -5.62 -0.69 -9.76
CA VAL A 64 -5.14 -0.56 -8.38
C VAL A 64 -6.13 0.26 -7.55
N SER A 65 -6.61 1.37 -8.11
CA SER A 65 -7.67 2.17 -7.48
C SER A 65 -8.61 2.77 -8.52
N GLN A 66 -9.81 3.11 -8.05
CA GLN A 66 -10.79 3.89 -8.78
C GLN A 66 -11.19 5.08 -7.92
N ASN A 67 -11.07 6.28 -8.50
CA ASN A 67 -11.16 7.54 -7.78
C ASN A 67 -12.27 8.39 -8.42
N ILE A 68 -13.17 8.90 -7.59
CA ILE A 68 -14.22 9.83 -7.98
C ILE A 68 -13.93 11.14 -7.26
N VAL A 69 -13.84 12.22 -8.03
CA VAL A 69 -13.33 13.50 -7.56
C VAL A 69 -14.29 14.61 -7.97
N LEU A 70 -14.74 15.39 -7.00
CA LEU A 70 -15.41 16.66 -7.21
C LEU A 70 -14.40 17.80 -6.97
N ILE A 71 -14.14 18.58 -8.01
CA ILE A 71 -13.20 19.68 -8.01
C ILE A 71 -14.00 20.98 -8.03
N ASP A 72 -13.69 21.89 -7.12
CA ASP A 72 -14.20 23.25 -7.11
C ASP A 72 -13.11 24.21 -7.60
N PRO A 73 -13.17 24.66 -8.87
CA PRO A 73 -12.16 25.54 -9.45
C PRO A 73 -11.90 26.82 -8.67
N ALA A 74 -12.87 27.31 -7.88
CA ALA A 74 -12.73 28.53 -7.10
C ALA A 74 -11.68 28.42 -5.97
N TYR A 75 -11.36 27.19 -5.55
CA TYR A 75 -10.48 26.92 -4.41
C TYR A 75 -9.30 26.01 -4.76
N VAL A 76 -8.97 25.92 -6.06
CA VAL A 76 -7.78 25.21 -6.55
C VAL A 76 -6.83 26.21 -7.20
N PRO A 77 -5.53 26.21 -6.86
CA PRO A 77 -4.55 27.08 -7.50
C PRO A 77 -4.61 26.95 -9.04
N PRO A 78 -4.67 28.06 -9.80
CA PRO A 78 -4.88 28.01 -11.25
C PRO A 78 -3.89 27.13 -12.01
N VAL A 79 -2.62 27.13 -11.60
CA VAL A 79 -1.56 26.28 -12.18
C VAL A 79 -1.85 24.80 -12.01
N LEU A 80 -2.45 24.38 -10.89
CA LEU A 80 -2.86 22.99 -10.70
C LEU A 80 -4.10 22.69 -11.52
N LEU A 81 -5.06 23.61 -11.53
CA LEU A 81 -6.32 23.45 -12.24
C LEU A 81 -6.08 23.21 -13.74
N GLU A 82 -5.19 23.99 -14.36
CA GLU A 82 -4.82 23.83 -15.77
C GLU A 82 -4.31 22.41 -16.07
N ARG A 83 -3.38 21.89 -15.27
CA ARG A 83 -2.82 20.55 -15.47
C ARG A 83 -3.83 19.43 -15.18
N ILE A 84 -4.60 19.58 -14.11
CA ILE A 84 -5.59 18.57 -13.69
C ILE A 84 -6.75 18.49 -14.69
N ILE A 85 -7.22 19.63 -15.20
CA ILE A 85 -8.44 19.72 -16.01
C ILE A 85 -8.13 19.71 -17.50
N SER A 86 -7.24 20.60 -17.97
CA SER A 86 -6.92 20.77 -19.39
C SER A 86 -6.01 19.66 -19.89
N GLU A 87 -4.93 19.38 -19.16
CA GLU A 87 -3.95 18.35 -19.53
C GLU A 87 -4.36 16.95 -19.05
N ARG A 88 -5.44 16.86 -18.26
CA ARG A 88 -5.98 15.60 -17.69
C ARG A 88 -4.96 14.80 -16.90
N GLU A 89 -4.00 15.46 -16.27
CA GLU A 89 -2.99 14.78 -15.48
C GLU A 89 -3.56 14.23 -14.16
N GLY A 90 -2.92 13.21 -13.59
CA GLY A 90 -3.25 12.69 -12.26
C GLY A 90 -3.03 13.73 -11.16
N ILE A 91 -4.00 13.92 -10.26
CA ILE A 91 -3.93 14.92 -9.18
C ILE A 91 -2.68 14.73 -8.31
N GLY A 92 -2.40 13.49 -7.90
CA GLY A 92 -1.20 13.18 -7.11
C GLY A 92 0.11 13.55 -7.82
N HIS A 93 0.19 13.30 -9.13
CA HIS A 93 1.35 13.66 -9.95
C HIS A 93 1.54 15.18 -10.03
N VAL A 94 0.46 15.91 -10.34
CA VAL A 94 0.47 17.37 -10.45
C VAL A 94 0.95 18.00 -9.13
N LEU A 95 0.42 17.55 -7.99
CA LEU A 95 0.79 18.04 -6.66
C LEU A 95 2.25 17.77 -6.30
N ARG A 96 2.78 16.61 -6.70
CA ARG A 96 4.20 16.27 -6.49
C ARG A 96 5.09 17.19 -7.32
N ALA A 97 4.81 17.33 -8.61
CA ALA A 97 5.60 18.14 -9.53
C ALA A 97 5.58 19.64 -9.17
N SER A 98 4.45 20.16 -8.72
CA SER A 98 4.28 21.58 -8.38
C SER A 98 4.78 21.95 -6.98
N HIS A 99 5.19 20.97 -6.16
CA HIS A 99 5.53 21.16 -4.75
C HIS A 99 4.44 21.93 -3.97
N THR A 100 3.19 21.82 -4.41
CA THR A 100 2.08 22.55 -3.78
C THR A 100 1.73 21.87 -2.47
N ARG A 101 1.59 22.69 -1.41
CA ARG A 101 1.10 22.23 -0.12
C ARG A 101 -0.41 22.05 -0.17
N ASP A 102 -0.87 20.93 0.34
CA ASP A 102 -2.28 20.62 0.56
C ASP A 102 -2.51 20.19 2.01
N ILE A 103 -3.71 20.46 2.51
CA ILE A 103 -4.20 19.95 3.79
C ILE A 103 -5.31 18.96 3.47
N ARG A 104 -5.19 17.74 3.99
CA ARG A 104 -6.17 16.68 3.80
C ARG A 104 -6.98 16.48 5.07
N THR A 105 -8.30 16.44 4.92
CA THR A 105 -9.22 16.15 6.02
C THR A 105 -10.01 14.90 5.67
N MET A 106 -9.72 13.80 6.36
CA MET A 106 -10.44 12.54 6.23
C MET A 106 -11.91 12.74 6.65
N ILE A 107 -12.83 12.35 5.78
CA ILE A 107 -14.27 12.37 6.04
C ILE A 107 -14.72 11.00 6.54
N GLN A 108 -14.36 9.95 5.80
CA GLN A 108 -14.65 8.58 6.17
C GLN A 108 -13.64 7.62 5.55
N ASN A 109 -13.45 6.46 6.17
CA ASN A 109 -12.66 5.36 5.62
C ASN A 109 -13.20 4.03 6.15
N GLY A 110 -12.81 2.94 5.51
CA GLY A 110 -13.14 1.60 5.95
C GLY A 110 -13.34 0.64 4.79
N TRP A 111 -14.37 -0.19 4.91
CA TRP A 111 -14.64 -1.28 3.98
C TRP A 111 -16.12 -1.29 3.59
N ARG A 112 -16.42 -1.50 2.31
CA ARG A 112 -17.79 -1.65 1.78
C ARG A 112 -17.88 -2.91 0.95
N LEU A 113 -19.03 -3.57 0.89
CA LEU A 113 -19.23 -4.56 -0.17
C LEU A 113 -19.20 -3.85 -1.53
N THR A 114 -18.72 -4.51 -2.58
CA THR A 114 -18.74 -3.94 -3.95
C THR A 114 -20.13 -3.44 -4.35
N ALA A 115 -21.19 -4.15 -3.93
CA ALA A 115 -22.58 -3.78 -4.19
C ALA A 115 -23.07 -2.55 -3.41
N GLU A 116 -22.34 -2.16 -2.36
CA GLU A 116 -22.62 -0.98 -1.51
C GLU A 116 -21.73 0.22 -1.89
N ALA A 117 -20.90 0.10 -2.92
CA ALA A 117 -20.10 1.20 -3.40
C ALA A 117 -21.01 2.33 -3.91
N VAL A 118 -20.66 3.56 -3.56
CA VAL A 118 -21.37 4.78 -3.95
C VAL A 118 -20.43 5.85 -4.49
N ASP A 119 -20.97 6.79 -5.25
CA ASP A 119 -20.27 8.00 -5.67
C ASP A 119 -20.29 9.09 -4.57
N LEU A 120 -19.77 10.28 -4.89
CA LEU A 120 -19.76 11.45 -3.98
C LEU A 120 -21.16 12.04 -3.70
N PHE A 121 -22.21 11.51 -4.32
CA PHE A 121 -23.60 11.93 -4.17
C PHE A 121 -24.46 10.79 -3.62
N ASP A 122 -23.83 9.79 -2.99
CA ASP A 122 -24.46 8.59 -2.41
C ASP A 122 -25.25 7.74 -3.42
N LYS A 123 -24.95 7.84 -4.72
CA LYS A 123 -25.58 7.01 -5.75
C LYS A 123 -24.81 5.70 -5.90
N PRO A 124 -25.51 4.56 -6.11
CA PRO A 124 -24.84 3.28 -6.37
C PRO A 124 -23.81 3.39 -7.50
N TYR A 125 -22.64 2.81 -7.26
CA TYR A 125 -21.48 2.96 -8.12
C TYR A 125 -20.86 1.60 -8.43
N ARG A 126 -20.58 1.36 -9.71
CA ARG A 126 -19.99 0.08 -10.15
C ARG A 126 -18.48 0.21 -10.26
N LEU A 127 -17.78 -0.56 -9.44
CA LEU A 127 -16.33 -0.67 -9.50
C LEU A 127 -15.88 -1.48 -10.73
N GLN A 128 -14.76 -1.10 -11.32
CA GLN A 128 -14.16 -1.80 -12.48
C GLN A 128 -13.33 -3.03 -12.09
N PHE A 129 -13.22 -3.31 -10.79
CA PHE A 129 -12.56 -4.48 -10.23
C PHE A 129 -13.51 -5.28 -9.34
N GLN A 130 -13.14 -6.54 -9.08
CA GLN A 130 -13.90 -7.64 -8.48
C GLN A 130 -15.31 -7.37 -7.93
N GLU A 131 -16.26 -8.17 -8.41
CA GLU A 131 -17.62 -8.25 -7.86
C GLU A 131 -17.65 -9.15 -6.62
N HIS A 132 -18.51 -8.83 -5.64
CA HIS A 132 -18.82 -9.63 -4.44
C HIS A 132 -17.83 -9.65 -3.28
N ARG A 133 -16.84 -8.76 -3.23
CA ARG A 133 -15.92 -8.65 -2.07
C ARG A 133 -16.09 -7.37 -1.28
N ARG A 134 -15.50 -7.35 -0.07
CA ARG A 134 -15.29 -6.10 0.67
C ARG A 134 -14.12 -5.35 0.05
N VAL A 135 -14.37 -4.10 -0.30
CA VAL A 135 -13.43 -3.18 -0.93
C VAL A 135 -13.03 -2.11 0.09
N PRO A 136 -11.72 -1.95 0.34
CA PRO A 136 -11.22 -0.85 1.16
C PRO A 136 -11.43 0.47 0.43
N PHE A 137 -11.86 1.49 1.18
CA PHE A 137 -12.13 2.81 0.62
C PHE A 137 -11.76 3.92 1.61
N LYS A 138 -11.56 5.11 1.06
CA LYS A 138 -11.46 6.34 1.83
C LYS A 138 -12.04 7.54 1.11
N GLU A 139 -12.53 8.49 1.87
CA GLU A 139 -13.08 9.74 1.40
C GLU A 139 -12.49 10.88 2.21
N TYR A 140 -12.03 11.91 1.51
CA TYR A 140 -11.41 13.06 2.14
C TYR A 140 -11.60 14.33 1.31
N LYS A 141 -11.37 15.47 1.96
CA LYS A 141 -11.30 16.78 1.32
C LYS A 141 -9.87 17.29 1.30
N MET A 142 -9.54 18.07 0.27
CA MET A 142 -8.26 18.76 0.15
C MET A 142 -8.48 20.26 0.10
N THR A 143 -7.73 20.97 0.94
CA THR A 143 -7.69 22.44 0.97
C THR A 143 -6.29 22.89 0.57
N PHE A 144 -6.23 23.93 -0.26
CA PHE A 144 -4.98 24.49 -0.76
C PHE A 144 -4.79 25.90 -0.20
N PRO A 145 -3.76 26.17 0.62
CA PRO A 145 -3.51 27.53 1.08
C PRO A 145 -3.31 28.51 -0.10
N PRO A 146 -3.83 29.75 -0.01
CA PRO A 146 -4.46 30.37 1.16
C PRO A 146 -5.99 30.15 1.26
N PHE A 147 -6.59 29.31 0.41
CA PHE A 147 -8.02 29.06 0.45
C PHE A 147 -8.43 28.41 1.78
N GLN A 148 -9.60 28.81 2.31
CA GLN A 148 -10.17 28.24 3.54
C GLN A 148 -11.11 27.08 3.24
N ASP A 149 -11.78 27.10 2.08
CA ASP A 149 -12.66 26.04 1.63
C ASP A 149 -11.90 24.96 0.86
N SER A 150 -12.49 23.76 0.79
CA SER A 150 -11.91 22.62 0.06
C SER A 150 -12.04 22.80 -1.45
N GLY A 151 -10.91 22.73 -2.17
CA GLY A 151 -10.91 22.70 -3.63
C GLY A 151 -11.15 21.32 -4.23
N VAL A 152 -10.95 20.25 -3.44
CA VAL A 152 -11.18 18.87 -3.89
C VAL A 152 -11.94 18.10 -2.81
N HIS A 153 -12.93 17.32 -3.24
CA HIS A 153 -13.59 16.28 -2.46
C HIS A 153 -13.47 14.98 -3.24
N LEU A 154 -12.91 13.96 -2.62
CA LEU A 154 -12.49 12.75 -3.31
C LEU A 154 -12.89 11.51 -2.51
N ILE A 155 -13.36 10.49 -3.22
CA ILE A 155 -13.54 9.13 -2.73
C ILE A 155 -12.69 8.18 -3.59
N GLU A 156 -11.95 7.32 -2.90
CA GLU A 156 -10.99 6.36 -3.44
C GLU A 156 -11.40 4.96 -3.01
N TYR A 157 -11.57 4.06 -3.98
CA TYR A 157 -11.74 2.62 -3.76
C TYR A 157 -10.48 1.90 -4.21
N PHE A 158 -9.93 1.04 -3.34
CA PHE A 158 -8.71 0.29 -3.65
C PHE A 158 -9.05 -1.16 -3.95
N ASN A 159 -8.44 -1.71 -4.99
CA ASN A 159 -8.60 -3.12 -5.31
C ASN A 159 -7.93 -3.96 -4.21
N PRO A 160 -8.64 -4.83 -3.48
CA PRO A 160 -8.04 -5.63 -2.40
C PRO A 160 -6.96 -6.61 -2.91
N ASP A 161 -7.00 -6.99 -4.20
CA ASP A 161 -6.00 -7.89 -4.77
C ASP A 161 -4.66 -7.21 -5.08
N ILE A 162 -4.51 -5.90 -4.84
CA ILE A 162 -3.26 -5.17 -5.13
C ILE A 162 -2.04 -5.80 -4.47
N ILE A 163 -2.23 -6.45 -3.32
CA ILE A 163 -1.17 -7.15 -2.57
C ILE A 163 -0.75 -8.45 -3.28
N ARG A 164 -1.67 -9.07 -4.01
CA ARG A 164 -1.45 -10.32 -4.75
C ARG A 164 -0.97 -10.09 -6.18
N MET A 165 -0.88 -8.84 -6.65
CA MET A 165 -0.47 -8.57 -8.02
C MET A 165 0.98 -8.99 -8.31
N ASN A 166 1.83 -9.02 -7.28
CA ASN A 166 3.25 -9.37 -7.41
C ASN A 166 3.60 -10.82 -7.12
N THR A 167 2.64 -11.67 -6.74
CA THR A 167 2.93 -13.07 -6.38
C THR A 167 3.14 -14.00 -7.58
N LYS A 168 3.30 -13.47 -8.80
CA LYS A 168 3.62 -14.26 -9.98
C LYS A 168 5.08 -14.09 -10.41
N SER A 169 6.02 -14.58 -9.60
CA SER A 169 7.30 -15.17 -10.06
C SER A 169 8.15 -15.74 -8.91
N THR A 170 7.55 -16.49 -8.00
CA THR A 170 8.29 -17.58 -7.35
C THR A 170 7.57 -18.85 -7.78
N GLN A 171 8.14 -19.54 -8.77
CA GLN A 171 7.89 -20.97 -8.83
C GLN A 171 8.21 -21.51 -7.43
N PRO A 172 7.33 -22.31 -6.81
CA PRO A 172 7.79 -23.11 -5.69
C PRO A 172 8.96 -23.92 -6.24
N PHE A 173 10.14 -23.80 -5.62
CA PHE A 173 11.16 -24.82 -5.73
C PHE A 173 10.52 -26.10 -5.15
N MET A 174 9.76 -26.81 -5.98
CA MET A 174 9.49 -28.22 -5.80
C MET A 174 10.71 -28.94 -6.40
N ASP A 175 11.83 -28.81 -5.71
CA ASP A 175 12.86 -29.83 -5.80
C ASP A 175 12.40 -30.96 -4.86
N GLU A 176 12.05 -32.06 -5.51
CA GLU A 176 12.29 -33.46 -5.15
C GLU A 176 12.14 -33.88 -3.67
N GLU A 177 11.35 -34.94 -3.49
CA GLU A 177 11.27 -35.77 -2.28
C GLU A 177 12.62 -35.88 -1.55
N GLY A 178 12.73 -35.16 -0.42
CA GLY A 178 13.92 -35.17 0.42
C GLY A 178 13.56 -34.68 1.82
N ASP A 179 13.84 -35.52 2.81
CA ASP A 179 13.87 -35.29 4.26
C ASP A 179 13.82 -33.79 4.65
N HIS A 180 12.78 -33.36 5.37
CA HIS A 180 12.75 -32.03 6.01
C HIS A 180 13.81 -31.99 7.12
N ASP A 181 15.08 -31.82 6.73
CA ASP A 181 16.13 -31.49 7.67
C ASP A 181 15.79 -30.12 8.27
N ARG A 182 15.73 -30.07 9.60
CA ARG A 182 15.33 -28.86 10.33
C ARG A 182 16.24 -27.72 9.90
N MET A 183 15.65 -26.64 9.40
CA MET A 183 16.39 -25.49 8.91
C MET A 183 17.27 -24.96 10.04
N ASN A 184 18.59 -25.07 9.88
CA ASN A 184 19.51 -24.68 10.93
C ASN A 184 19.55 -23.15 11.06
N ARG A 185 20.03 -22.66 12.21
CA ARG A 185 20.07 -21.22 12.51
C ARG A 185 20.77 -20.40 11.42
N GLN A 186 21.86 -20.91 10.82
CA GLN A 186 22.60 -20.20 9.78
C GLN A 186 21.78 -20.07 8.49
N GLN A 187 21.10 -21.14 8.07
CA GLN A 187 20.20 -21.10 6.92
C GLN A 187 19.06 -20.10 7.13
N MET A 188 18.52 -20.03 8.35
CA MET A 188 17.48 -19.06 8.71
C MET A 188 18.00 -17.62 8.67
N PHE A 189 19.22 -17.39 9.17
CA PHE A 189 19.88 -16.09 9.07
C PHE A 189 20.01 -15.68 7.61
N ASP A 190 20.60 -16.54 6.78
CA ASP A 190 20.85 -16.25 5.36
C ASP A 190 19.55 -15.90 4.61
N GLU A 191 18.46 -16.62 4.88
CA GLU A 191 17.17 -16.34 4.24
C GLU A 191 16.54 -15.03 4.70
N VAL A 192 16.55 -14.74 6.01
CA VAL A 192 16.00 -13.49 6.52
C VAL A 192 16.82 -12.29 6.01
N ILE A 193 18.15 -12.40 5.93
CA ILE A 193 18.99 -11.35 5.34
C ILE A 193 18.71 -11.18 3.85
N ASN A 194 18.50 -12.28 3.11
CA ASN A 194 18.12 -12.23 1.71
C ASN A 194 16.76 -11.52 1.52
N MET A 195 15.78 -11.78 2.40
CA MET A 195 14.50 -11.05 2.40
C MET A 195 14.70 -9.54 2.61
N ILE A 196 15.46 -9.16 3.62
CA ILE A 196 15.74 -7.75 3.98
C ILE A 196 16.46 -7.03 2.83
N THR A 197 17.57 -7.59 2.36
CA THR A 197 18.49 -6.88 1.46
C THR A 197 18.08 -6.93 0.00
N ARG A 198 17.52 -8.06 -0.47
CA ARG A 198 17.18 -8.24 -1.88
C ARG A 198 15.70 -8.04 -2.18
N GLN A 199 14.82 -8.38 -1.24
CA GLN A 199 13.37 -8.37 -1.50
C GLN A 199 12.69 -7.09 -1.00
N MET A 200 13.22 -6.45 0.04
CA MET A 200 12.65 -5.20 0.60
C MET A 200 13.33 -3.92 0.07
N ASN A 201 14.19 -4.04 -0.96
CA ASN A 201 14.87 -2.93 -1.65
C ASN A 201 15.66 -2.00 -0.70
N ILE A 202 16.25 -2.56 0.36
CA ILE A 202 17.11 -1.83 1.28
C ILE A 202 18.49 -1.72 0.66
N GLN A 203 19.01 -0.50 0.53
CA GLN A 203 20.35 -0.23 -0.01
C GLN A 203 21.42 -0.61 1.01
N MET A 204 21.60 -1.90 1.24
CA MET A 204 22.61 -2.45 2.15
C MET A 204 23.22 -3.70 1.54
N ASN A 205 24.52 -3.85 1.69
CA ASN A 205 25.22 -5.06 1.27
C ASN A 205 24.90 -6.19 2.28
N PRO A 206 24.42 -7.37 1.84
CA PRO A 206 24.18 -8.51 2.73
C PRO A 206 25.37 -8.87 3.62
N ASP A 207 26.59 -8.72 3.09
CA ASP A 207 27.82 -9.05 3.81
C ASP A 207 28.15 -8.06 4.95
N GLU A 208 27.46 -6.92 5.00
CA GLU A 208 27.62 -5.92 6.05
C GLU A 208 26.66 -6.14 7.23
N VAL A 209 25.70 -7.06 7.11
CA VAL A 209 24.70 -7.32 8.17
C VAL A 209 25.19 -8.41 9.11
N ASP A 210 25.14 -8.14 10.42
CA ASP A 210 25.43 -9.13 11.46
C ASP A 210 24.27 -9.31 12.46
N GLU A 211 24.35 -10.38 13.28
CA GLU A 211 23.32 -10.72 14.26
C GLU A 211 23.10 -9.66 15.37
N THR A 212 24.04 -8.75 15.57
CA THR A 212 23.97 -7.72 16.60
C THR A 212 23.28 -6.45 16.12
N MET A 213 23.09 -6.29 14.81
CA MET A 213 22.44 -5.11 14.24
C MET A 213 20.97 -5.00 14.68
N PRO A 214 20.55 -3.85 15.24
CA PRO A 214 19.15 -3.55 15.46
C PRO A 214 18.36 -3.59 14.14
N LEU A 215 17.13 -4.12 14.20
CA LEU A 215 16.20 -4.06 13.06
C LEU A 215 15.67 -2.64 12.86
N GLY A 216 15.30 -1.96 13.96
CA GLY A 216 14.82 -0.58 13.94
C GLY A 216 15.94 0.47 13.87
N ASP A 217 15.75 1.56 14.60
CA ASP A 217 16.68 2.70 14.61
C ASP A 217 18.11 2.28 15.02
N GLU A 218 19.12 2.94 14.43
CA GLU A 218 20.56 2.72 14.65
C GLU A 218 21.20 1.44 14.08
N GLY A 219 20.46 0.64 13.31
CA GLY A 219 20.98 -0.54 12.59
C GLY A 219 20.52 -0.61 11.14
N LEU A 220 19.66 -1.58 10.83
CA LEU A 220 19.03 -1.72 9.52
C LEU A 220 18.05 -0.58 9.20
N ALA A 221 17.65 0.19 10.21
CA ALA A 221 16.74 1.34 10.10
C ALA A 221 15.42 0.96 9.43
N LEU A 222 14.89 -0.23 9.75
CA LEU A 222 13.59 -0.67 9.26
C LEU A 222 12.50 0.15 9.93
N ASP A 223 11.73 0.87 9.14
CA ASP A 223 10.53 1.54 9.62
C ASP A 223 9.44 0.51 9.99
N SER A 224 8.38 0.96 10.68
CA SER A 224 7.30 0.07 11.11
C SER A 224 6.60 -0.65 9.96
N ILE A 225 6.62 -0.09 8.74
CA ILE A 225 6.03 -0.71 7.54
C ILE A 225 6.95 -1.84 7.06
N GLN A 226 8.25 -1.59 7.03
CA GLN A 226 9.26 -2.58 6.66
C GLN A 226 9.30 -3.74 7.65
N ILE A 227 9.14 -3.49 8.96
CA ILE A 227 9.04 -4.56 9.96
C ILE A 227 7.80 -5.46 9.70
N ILE A 228 6.66 -4.86 9.36
CA ILE A 228 5.45 -5.61 9.01
C ILE A 228 5.65 -6.41 7.71
N GLU A 229 6.32 -5.82 6.71
CA GLU A 229 6.66 -6.52 5.46
C GLU A 229 7.62 -7.68 5.69
N LEU A 230 8.64 -7.51 6.54
CA LEU A 230 9.58 -8.57 6.90
C LEU A 230 8.86 -9.74 7.58
N ALA A 231 8.05 -9.43 8.60
CA ALA A 231 7.27 -10.44 9.32
C ALA A 231 6.40 -11.24 8.35
N ALA A 232 5.70 -10.56 7.44
CA ALA A 232 4.92 -11.17 6.39
C ALA A 232 5.66 -12.14 5.48
N ARG A 233 6.86 -11.74 5.02
CA ARG A 233 7.69 -12.57 4.16
C ARG A 233 8.15 -13.81 4.90
N ILE A 234 8.48 -13.68 6.18
CA ILE A 234 8.79 -14.80 7.07
C ILE A 234 7.60 -15.76 7.17
N GLU A 235 6.38 -15.27 7.42
CA GLU A 235 5.20 -16.16 7.49
C GLU A 235 4.96 -16.88 6.16
N ALA A 236 5.11 -16.19 5.04
CA ALA A 236 4.84 -16.73 3.71
C ALA A 236 5.91 -17.71 3.21
N GLN A 237 7.20 -17.46 3.49
CA GLN A 237 8.32 -18.26 2.97
C GLN A 237 8.75 -19.36 3.94
N LEU A 238 8.67 -19.10 5.26
CA LEU A 238 9.10 -20.05 6.29
C LEU A 238 7.92 -20.78 6.96
N GLY A 239 6.67 -20.36 6.70
CA GLY A 239 5.49 -20.96 7.32
C GLY A 239 5.34 -20.68 8.82
N LEU A 240 6.10 -19.72 9.36
CA LEU A 240 6.13 -19.39 10.78
C LEU A 240 5.18 -18.23 11.07
N THR A 241 4.20 -18.41 11.97
CA THR A 241 3.28 -17.33 12.36
C THR A 241 3.90 -16.40 13.39
N ILE A 242 3.69 -15.09 13.25
CA ILE A 242 4.12 -14.04 14.20
C ILE A 242 2.85 -13.36 14.77
N ALA A 243 2.78 -13.19 16.10
CA ALA A 243 1.64 -12.55 16.75
C ALA A 243 1.68 -11.01 16.61
N ASP A 244 0.51 -10.34 16.58
CA ASP A 244 0.44 -8.86 16.50
C ASP A 244 1.16 -8.16 17.65
N SER A 245 1.11 -8.75 18.85
CA SER A 245 1.84 -8.24 20.02
C SER A 245 3.35 -8.29 19.80
N GLU A 246 3.84 -9.29 19.06
CA GLU A 246 5.26 -9.44 18.73
C GLU A 246 5.70 -8.48 17.63
N LEU A 247 4.83 -8.06 16.70
CA LEU A 247 5.20 -7.08 15.66
C LEU A 247 5.70 -5.75 16.24
N ILE A 248 5.15 -5.34 17.37
CA ILE A 248 5.57 -4.14 18.11
C ILE A 248 6.92 -4.37 18.79
N GLU A 249 7.20 -5.60 19.22
CA GLU A 249 8.45 -5.97 19.87
C GLU A 249 9.59 -6.15 18.87
N ILE A 250 9.31 -6.66 17.67
CA ILE A 250 10.29 -6.92 16.60
C ILE A 250 11.01 -5.64 16.19
N SER A 251 10.39 -4.46 16.25
CA SER A 251 11.10 -3.21 15.95
C SER A 251 12.27 -2.94 16.91
N GLY A 252 12.23 -3.50 18.12
CA GLY A 252 13.31 -3.41 19.10
C GLY A 252 14.29 -4.58 19.07
N TYR A 253 14.12 -5.54 18.15
CA TYR A 253 15.00 -6.72 18.08
C TYR A 253 16.28 -6.40 17.33
N THR A 254 17.35 -7.14 17.63
CA THR A 254 18.45 -7.34 16.70
C THR A 254 18.11 -8.44 15.70
N VAL A 255 18.85 -8.51 14.59
CA VAL A 255 18.74 -9.62 13.63
C VAL A 255 18.84 -10.97 14.36
N GLY A 256 19.85 -11.16 15.20
CA GLY A 256 20.07 -12.41 15.95
C GLY A 256 18.94 -12.76 16.91
N GLN A 257 18.27 -11.77 17.51
CA GLN A 257 17.09 -11.99 18.35
C GLN A 257 15.91 -12.48 17.51
N LEU A 258 15.64 -11.85 16.37
CA LEU A 258 14.61 -12.33 15.44
C LEU A 258 14.90 -13.76 14.96
N ILE A 259 16.13 -14.06 14.52
CA ILE A 259 16.52 -15.42 14.13
C ILE A 259 16.37 -16.42 15.29
N GLY A 260 16.70 -16.00 16.52
CA GLY A 260 16.47 -16.80 17.73
C GLY A 260 15.01 -17.19 17.89
N THR A 261 14.13 -16.21 17.91
CA THR A 261 12.68 -16.43 18.05
C THR A 261 12.12 -17.33 16.96
N LEU A 262 12.52 -17.11 15.71
CA LEU A 262 12.06 -17.91 14.57
C LEU A 262 12.60 -19.35 14.62
N HIS A 263 13.86 -19.53 14.99
CA HIS A 263 14.50 -20.84 15.09
C HIS A 263 13.91 -21.67 16.24
N GLU A 264 13.65 -21.05 17.40
CA GLU A 264 12.94 -21.71 18.50
C GLU A 264 11.54 -22.14 18.07
N ARG A 265 10.83 -21.28 17.34
CA ARG A 265 9.49 -21.57 16.83
C ARG A 265 9.48 -22.71 15.82
N ALA A 266 10.42 -22.71 14.87
CA ALA A 266 10.56 -23.77 13.87
C ALA A 266 10.87 -25.15 14.51
N ASN A 267 11.51 -25.17 15.68
CA ASN A 267 11.81 -26.40 16.42
C ASN A 267 10.68 -26.85 17.37
N ALA A 268 9.68 -26.00 17.62
CA ALA A 268 8.53 -26.29 18.47
C ALA A 268 7.32 -26.86 17.72
N VAL A 269 7.34 -26.81 16.38
CA VAL A 269 6.36 -27.42 15.45
C VAL A 269 6.82 -28.82 15.09
#